data_AF-A0AA97E3K6-F1
#
_entry.id   AF-A0AA97E3K6-F1
#
_cell.length_a   1.000
_cell.length_b   1.000
_cell.length_c   1.000
_cell.angle_alpha   90.00
_cell.angle_beta   90.00
_cell.angle_gamma   90.00
#
_symmetry.space_group_name_H-M   'P 1'
#
loop_
_entity.id
_entity.type
_entity.pdbx_description
1 polymer ?
#
loop_
_entity_poly.entity_id
_entity_poly.type
_entity_poly.pdbx_seq_one_letter_code
_entity_poly.pdbx_strand_id
1 'polypeptide(L)'
;MRKSKQAGFTLIEVMIVAAIVGILAAIAYPSYQEHVRQARRAEVATVLLESAQLLERHFTRHGAYDAGALVLHSQSPTAGKAVFTLNAVLEEDSYSLTARAVPQGIMAGDVCARYTLNQVGQRTPADIRCWRR
;
A
#
# COMPACT_ATOMS: atom_id res chain seq x y z
N MET A 1 62.09 16.66 4.79
CA MET A 1 60.85 15.94 4.41
C MET A 1 59.87 16.00 5.56
N ARG A 2 58.77 16.75 5.43
CA ARG A 2 57.74 16.91 6.48
C ARG A 2 56.87 15.65 6.48
N LYS A 3 57.00 14.79 7.49
CA LYS A 3 56.08 13.64 7.68
C LYS A 3 54.71 14.18 8.05
N SER A 4 53.75 14.09 7.13
CA SER A 4 52.33 14.21 7.45
C SER A 4 51.96 13.09 8.42
N LYS A 5 51.62 13.43 9.66
CA LYS A 5 51.02 12.46 10.58
C LYS A 5 49.66 12.08 10.02
N GLN A 6 49.47 10.83 9.63
CA GLN A 6 48.13 10.31 9.33
C GLN A 6 47.33 10.35 10.64
N ALA A 7 46.33 11.24 10.72
CA ALA A 7 45.35 11.23 11.78
C ALA A 7 44.29 10.17 11.42
N GLY A 8 44.23 9.10 12.21
CA GLY A 8 43.18 8.09 12.11
C GLY A 8 42.10 8.32 13.17
N PHE A 9 40.89 7.83 12.91
CA PHE A 9 39.82 7.80 13.90
C PHE A 9 40.18 6.85 15.04
N THR A 10 39.84 7.26 16.26
CA THR A 10 39.98 6.40 17.44
C THR A 10 38.82 5.40 17.50
N LEU A 11 39.07 4.25 18.13
CA LEU A 11 38.03 3.23 18.32
C LEU A 11 36.84 3.78 19.13
N ILE A 12 37.10 4.66 20.11
CA ILE A 12 36.06 5.30 20.91
C ILE A 12 35.19 6.25 20.07
N GLU A 13 35.77 7.03 19.14
CA GLU A 13 34.99 7.89 18.23
C GLU A 13 34.04 7.07 17.36
N VAL A 14 34.52 5.95 16.80
CA VAL A 14 33.68 5.07 15.99
C VAL A 14 32.56 4.45 16.82
N MET A 15 32.82 4.06 18.07
CA MET A 15 31.79 3.52 18.96
C MET A 15 30.71 4.56 19.32
N ILE A 16 31.10 5.81 19.57
CA ILE A 16 30.13 6.88 19.85
C ILE A 16 29.27 7.15 18.61
N VAL A 17 29.87 7.22 17.42
CA VAL A 17 29.12 7.39 16.16
C VAL A 17 28.17 6.22 15.93
N ALA A 18 28.62 4.98 16.13
CA ALA A 18 27.77 3.79 16.00
C ALA A 18 26.59 3.82 16.98
N ALA A 19 26.80 4.25 18.23
CA ALA A 19 25.74 4.41 19.22
C ALA A 19 24.70 5.45 18.78
N ILE A 20 25.13 6.62 18.29
CA ILE A 20 24.23 7.67 17.79
C ILE A 20 23.42 7.16 16.59
N VAL A 21 24.07 6.53 15.61
CA VAL A 21 23.40 5.96 14.43
C VAL A 21 22.39 4.89 14.83
N GLY A 22 22.73 4.03 15.80
CA GLY A 22 21.81 3.01 16.33
C GLY A 22 20.54 3.61 16.92
N ILE A 23 20.66 4.67 17.72
CA ILE A 23 19.51 5.38 18.31
C ILE A 23 18.64 6.00 17.21
N LEU A 24 19.25 6.68 16.23
CA LEU A 24 18.53 7.30 15.13
C LEU A 24 17.79 6.25 14.27
N ALA A 25 18.45 5.14 13.95
CA ALA A 25 17.87 4.07 13.15
C ALA A 25 16.65 3.43 13.83
N ALA A 26 16.69 3.25 15.15
CA ALA A 26 15.60 2.66 15.92
C ALA A 26 14.29 3.47 15.84
N ILE A 27 14.36 4.79 15.66
CA ILE A 27 13.19 5.67 15.54
C ILE A 27 12.84 5.90 14.06
N ALA A 28 13.85 6.17 13.23
CA ALA A 28 13.65 6.56 11.84
C ALA A 28 13.10 5.40 11.00
N TYR A 29 13.58 4.18 11.21
CA TYR A 29 13.18 3.02 10.43
C TYR A 29 11.68 2.67 10.54
N PRO A 30 11.10 2.47 11.74
CA PRO A 30 9.67 2.18 11.86
C PRO A 30 8.79 3.35 11.40
N SER A 31 9.23 4.60 11.63
CA SER A 31 8.52 5.79 11.16
C SER A 31 8.44 5.84 9.63
N TYR A 32 9.55 5.58 8.94
CA TYR A 32 9.59 5.52 7.48
C TYR A 32 8.71 4.38 6.95
N GLN A 33 8.75 3.20 7.57
CA GLN A 33 7.86 2.10 7.18
C GLN A 33 6.39 2.47 7.27
N GLU A 34 5.96 3.11 8.36
CA GLU A 34 4.56 3.54 8.51
C GLU A 34 4.17 4.61 7.49
N HIS A 35 5.08 5.55 7.17
CA HIS A 35 4.85 6.53 6.11
C HIS A 35 4.61 5.85 4.74
N VAL A 36 5.43 4.85 4.39
CA VAL A 36 5.25 4.08 3.16
C VAL A 36 3.93 3.30 3.20
N ARG A 37 3.56 2.68 4.32
CA ARG A 37 2.26 1.97 4.45
C ARG A 37 1.08 2.90 4.26
N GLN A 38 1.11 4.10 4.84
CA GLN A 38 0.06 5.11 4.65
C GLN A 38 -0.13 5.46 3.18
N ALA A 39 0.96 5.68 2.44
CA ALA A 39 0.90 5.91 1.00
C ALA A 39 0.27 4.74 0.24
N ARG A 40 0.62 3.49 0.59
CA ARG A 40 0.03 2.29 -0.04
C ARG A 40 -1.44 2.09 0.29
N ARG A 41 -1.88 2.43 1.51
CA ARG A 41 -3.30 2.39 1.92
C ARG A 41 -4.12 3.39 1.09
N ALA A 42 -3.61 4.60 0.91
CA ALA A 42 -4.26 5.60 0.06
C ALA A 42 -4.35 5.14 -1.39
N GLU A 43 -3.25 4.60 -1.93
CA GLU A 43 -3.16 4.13 -3.32
C GLU A 43 -4.09 2.94 -3.63
N VAL A 44 -4.21 1.96 -2.74
CA VAL A 44 -5.15 0.84 -2.97
C VAL A 44 -6.60 1.31 -2.87
N ALA A 45 -6.91 2.24 -1.95
CA ALA A 45 -8.23 2.84 -1.84
C ALA A 45 -8.61 3.60 -3.12
N THR A 46 -7.68 4.34 -3.74
CA THR A 46 -7.96 5.02 -5.01
C THR A 46 -8.23 4.04 -6.15
N VAL A 47 -7.43 2.98 -6.28
CA VAL A 47 -7.61 1.98 -7.34
C VAL A 47 -8.95 1.25 -7.21
N LEU A 48 -9.38 0.95 -5.98
CA LEU A 48 -10.70 0.34 -5.73
C LEU A 48 -11.84 1.30 -6.09
N LEU A 49 -11.74 2.58 -5.73
CA LEU A 49 -12.76 3.57 -6.06
C LEU A 49 -12.84 3.84 -7.57
N GLU A 50 -11.72 3.85 -8.28
CA GLU A 50 -11.68 3.96 -9.75
C GLU A 50 -12.36 2.75 -10.41
N SER A 51 -12.09 1.54 -9.89
CA SER A 51 -12.74 0.31 -10.34
C SER A 51 -14.25 0.32 -10.09
N ALA A 52 -14.69 0.81 -8.92
CA ALA A 52 -16.11 0.99 -8.62
C ALA A 52 -16.76 1.98 -9.60
N GLN A 53 -16.14 3.14 -9.84
CA GLN A 53 -16.64 4.13 -10.80
C GLN A 53 -16.73 3.60 -12.24
N LEU A 54 -15.84 2.69 -12.64
CA LEU A 54 -15.92 2.00 -13.92
C LEU A 54 -17.15 1.08 -13.98
N LEU A 55 -17.41 0.34 -12.90
CA LEU A 55 -18.56 -0.55 -12.77
C LEU A 55 -19.89 0.22 -12.76
N GLU A 56 -20.01 1.30 -12.01
CA GLU A 56 -21.23 2.14 -12.00
C GLU A 56 -21.55 2.69 -13.40
N ARG A 57 -20.51 3.11 -14.15
CA ARG A 57 -20.66 3.56 -15.54
C ARG A 57 -21.06 2.42 -16.48
N HIS A 58 -20.57 1.22 -16.26
CA HIS A 58 -20.96 0.04 -17.03
C HIS A 58 -22.44 -0.28 -16.80
N PHE A 59 -22.87 -0.35 -15.53
CA PHE A 59 -24.26 -0.59 -15.15
C PHE A 59 -25.20 0.45 -15.75
N THR A 60 -24.84 1.73 -15.70
CA THR A 60 -25.65 2.81 -16.30
C THR A 60 -25.86 2.63 -17.81
N ARG A 61 -24.92 2.00 -18.53
CA ARG A 61 -25.01 1.78 -19.99
C ARG A 61 -25.67 0.46 -20.39
N HIS A 62 -25.48 -0.58 -19.58
CA HIS A 62 -25.83 -1.95 -19.96
C HIS A 62 -26.90 -2.57 -19.06
N GLY A 63 -27.24 -1.95 -17.94
CA GLY A 63 -28.19 -2.48 -16.95
C GLY A 63 -27.66 -3.63 -16.10
N ALA A 64 -26.38 -4.00 -16.25
CA ALA A 64 -25.75 -5.09 -15.52
C ALA A 64 -24.27 -4.80 -15.19
N TYR A 65 -23.71 -5.45 -14.16
CA TYR A 65 -22.29 -5.40 -13.81
C TYR A 65 -21.46 -6.56 -14.42
N ASP A 66 -22.08 -7.54 -15.08
CA ASP A 66 -21.42 -8.74 -15.62
C ASP A 66 -20.46 -8.41 -16.77
N ALA A 67 -19.26 -7.99 -16.40
CA ALA A 67 -18.41 -7.26 -17.29
C ALA A 67 -17.49 -8.18 -18.12
N GLY A 68 -18.04 -8.82 -19.15
CA GLY A 68 -17.25 -9.65 -20.07
C GLY A 68 -16.14 -8.88 -20.81
N ALA A 69 -16.27 -7.55 -20.95
CA ALA A 69 -15.32 -6.69 -21.67
C ALA A 69 -14.67 -5.57 -20.83
N LEU A 70 -15.00 -5.43 -19.55
CA LEU A 70 -14.45 -4.36 -18.72
C LEU A 70 -13.07 -4.76 -18.17
N VAL A 71 -12.07 -3.94 -18.45
CA VAL A 71 -10.73 -4.13 -17.88
C VAL A 71 -10.67 -3.41 -16.54
N LEU A 72 -10.62 -4.18 -15.46
CA LEU A 72 -10.38 -3.69 -14.11
C LEU A 72 -8.91 -3.85 -13.72
N HIS A 73 -8.46 -3.03 -12.76
CA HIS A 73 -7.11 -3.17 -12.21
C HIS A 73 -6.99 -4.48 -11.42
N SER A 74 -5.92 -5.23 -11.69
CA SER A 74 -5.59 -6.50 -11.00
C SER A 74 -4.59 -6.33 -9.86
N GLN A 75 -3.99 -5.15 -9.71
CA GLN A 75 -3.00 -4.86 -8.68
C GLN A 75 -2.94 -3.37 -8.31
N SER A 76 -2.43 -3.10 -7.11
CA SER A 76 -2.03 -1.78 -6.64
C SER A 76 -0.61 -1.88 -6.06
N PRO A 77 0.35 -1.01 -6.45
CA PRO A 77 0.28 -0.03 -7.54
C PRO A 77 -0.13 -0.63 -8.88
N THR A 78 -0.75 0.18 -9.75
CA THR A 78 -1.17 -0.27 -11.09
C THR A 78 0.02 -0.56 -12.00
N ALA A 79 1.18 0.05 -11.72
CA ALA A 79 2.44 -0.20 -12.42
C ALA A 79 3.57 -0.57 -11.44
N GLY A 80 4.46 -1.46 -11.88
CA GLY A 80 5.60 -1.92 -11.07
C GLY A 80 5.25 -3.09 -10.15
N LYS A 81 5.96 -3.20 -9.02
CA LYS A 81 5.82 -4.32 -8.08
C LYS A 81 4.50 -4.20 -7.30
N ALA A 82 3.65 -5.22 -7.42
CA ALA A 82 2.40 -5.31 -6.68
C ALA A 82 2.64 -5.29 -5.16
N VAL A 83 1.88 -4.46 -4.46
CA VAL A 83 1.75 -4.46 -2.99
C VAL A 83 0.43 -5.09 -2.58
N PHE A 84 -0.61 -4.88 -3.38
CA PHE A 84 -1.91 -5.54 -3.28
C PHE A 84 -2.26 -6.22 -4.60
N THR A 85 -2.89 -7.39 -4.50
CA THR A 85 -3.58 -8.06 -5.61
C THR A 85 -5.07 -7.77 -5.51
N LEU A 86 -5.69 -7.37 -6.61
CA LEU A 86 -7.10 -7.05 -6.69
C LEU A 86 -7.87 -8.16 -7.40
N ASN A 87 -9.10 -8.39 -6.96
CA ASN A 87 -10.04 -9.29 -7.61
C ASN A 87 -11.45 -8.69 -7.55
N ALA A 88 -12.23 -8.92 -8.61
CA ALA A 88 -13.62 -8.52 -8.71
C ALA A 88 -14.49 -9.76 -8.88
N VAL A 89 -15.56 -9.84 -8.10
CA VAL A 89 -16.68 -10.77 -8.35
C VAL A 89 -17.83 -9.92 -8.84
N LEU A 90 -18.30 -10.20 -10.05
CA LEU A 90 -19.33 -9.41 -10.74
C LEU A 90 -20.53 -10.30 -11.01
N GLU A 91 -21.71 -9.80 -10.67
CA GLU A 91 -23.01 -10.41 -10.94
C GLU A 91 -23.84 -9.41 -11.77
N GLU A 92 -25.11 -9.73 -12.06
CA GLU A 92 -25.95 -8.83 -12.85
C GLU A 92 -26.22 -7.51 -12.12
N ASP A 93 -26.62 -7.56 -10.84
CA ASP A 93 -27.03 -6.41 -10.03
C ASP A 93 -26.09 -6.12 -8.83
N SER A 94 -25.01 -6.89 -8.70
CA SER A 94 -24.10 -6.82 -7.56
C SER A 94 -22.62 -6.91 -7.98
N TYR A 95 -21.74 -6.32 -7.16
CA TYR A 95 -20.30 -6.57 -7.29
C TYR A 95 -19.60 -6.56 -5.94
N SER A 96 -18.47 -7.27 -5.88
CA SER A 96 -17.54 -7.23 -4.77
C SER A 96 -16.12 -7.06 -5.28
N LEU A 97 -15.57 -5.88 -5.05
CA LEU A 97 -14.16 -5.57 -5.28
C LEU A 97 -13.38 -5.92 -4.03
N THR A 98 -12.27 -6.63 -4.19
CA THR A 98 -11.40 -7.02 -3.09
C THR A 98 -9.96 -6.67 -3.41
N ALA A 99 -9.19 -6.22 -2.42
CA ALA A 99 -7.74 -6.08 -2.51
C ALA A 99 -7.10 -6.80 -1.34
N ARG A 100 -6.06 -7.59 -1.59
CA ARG A 100 -5.31 -8.34 -0.57
C ARG A 100 -3.84 -8.01 -0.68
N ALA A 101 -3.21 -7.71 0.45
CA ALA A 101 -1.78 -7.47 0.53
C ALA A 101 -1.02 -8.72 0.06
N VAL A 102 0.03 -8.52 -0.73
CA VAL A 102 0.92 -9.60 -1.16
C VAL A 102 1.59 -10.22 0.07
N PRO A 103 1.65 -11.56 0.18
CA PRO A 103 2.32 -12.23 1.29
C PRO A 103 3.75 -11.75 1.48
N GLN A 104 4.18 -11.60 2.73
CA GLN A 104 5.54 -11.13 3.09
C GLN A 104 5.92 -9.73 2.53
N GLY A 105 4.95 -8.98 1.98
CA GLY A 105 5.14 -7.60 1.56
C GLY A 105 5.16 -6.61 2.72
N ILE A 106 5.38 -5.32 2.40
CA ILE A 106 5.40 -4.23 3.39
C ILE A 106 4.06 -4.05 4.15
N MET A 107 2.98 -4.54 3.57
CA MET A 107 1.62 -4.54 4.15
C MET A 107 1.27 -5.87 4.86
N ALA A 108 2.20 -6.82 4.93
CA ALA A 108 1.95 -8.08 5.65
C ALA A 108 1.78 -7.79 7.15
N GLY A 109 0.69 -8.33 7.74
CA GLY A 109 0.35 -8.10 9.14
C GLY A 109 -0.23 -6.71 9.44
N ASP A 110 -0.44 -5.86 8.44
CA ASP A 110 -1.10 -4.57 8.62
C ASP A 110 -2.60 -4.75 8.89
N VAL A 111 -3.19 -3.85 9.70
CA VAL A 111 -4.65 -3.84 9.95
C VAL A 111 -5.43 -3.64 8.64
N CYS A 112 -4.83 -2.95 7.68
CA CYS A 112 -5.38 -2.69 6.36
C CYS A 112 -4.82 -3.66 5.30
N ALA A 113 -4.47 -4.90 5.67
CA ALA A 113 -3.97 -5.89 4.71
C ALA A 113 -5.05 -6.40 3.73
N ARG A 114 -6.34 -6.18 4.01
CA ARG A 114 -7.45 -6.60 3.15
C ARG A 114 -8.50 -5.52 3.04
N TYR A 115 -8.88 -5.20 1.81
CA TYR A 115 -9.94 -4.27 1.48
C TYR A 115 -11.09 -4.97 0.77
N THR A 116 -12.32 -4.52 1.03
CA THR A 116 -13.49 -4.84 0.20
C THR A 116 -14.34 -3.58 -0.05
N LEU A 117 -14.91 -3.48 -1.24
CA LEU A 117 -15.87 -2.46 -1.63
C LEU A 117 -16.96 -3.09 -2.51
N ASN A 118 -18.22 -2.79 -2.24
CA ASN A 118 -19.35 -3.27 -3.03
C ASN A 118 -20.22 -2.11 -3.56
N GLN A 119 -21.25 -2.44 -4.34
CA GLN A 119 -22.15 -1.51 -5.02
C GLN A 119 -22.95 -0.60 -4.07
N VAL A 120 -23.18 -1.04 -2.83
CA VAL A 120 -23.85 -0.22 -1.80
C VAL A 120 -22.87 0.66 -1.03
N GLY A 121 -21.59 0.67 -1.40
CA GLY A 121 -20.54 1.47 -0.77
C GLY A 121 -20.07 0.93 0.57
N GLN A 122 -20.42 -0.30 0.94
CA GLN A 122 -19.89 -0.93 2.15
C GLN A 122 -18.40 -1.20 1.98
N ARG A 123 -17.63 -0.74 2.96
CA ARG A 123 -16.18 -0.77 2.98
C ARG A 123 -15.68 -1.63 4.13
N THR A 124 -14.80 -2.58 3.83
CA THR A 124 -14.02 -3.26 4.87
C THR A 124 -12.52 -3.07 4.60
N PRO A 125 -11.69 -2.86 5.64
CA PRO A 125 -12.05 -2.75 7.05
C PRO A 125 -12.79 -1.43 7.31
N ALA A 126 -13.63 -1.37 8.35
CA ALA A 126 -14.34 -0.14 8.72
C ALA A 126 -13.43 0.92 9.39
N ASP A 127 -12.14 0.59 9.61
CA ASP A 127 -11.17 1.50 10.19
C ASP A 127 -10.91 2.69 9.25
N ILE A 128 -11.14 3.90 9.76
CA ILE A 128 -10.95 5.15 9.02
C ILE A 128 -9.51 5.32 8.51
N ARG A 129 -8.52 4.74 9.19
CA ARG A 129 -7.10 4.81 8.78
C ARG A 129 -6.83 4.05 7.48
N CYS A 130 -7.66 3.06 7.14
CA CYS A 130 -7.49 2.28 5.93
C CYS A 130 -8.04 3.00 4.68
N TRP A 131 -9.10 3.80 4.85
CA TRP A 131 -9.79 4.50 3.75
C TRP A 131 -9.50 6.00 3.71
N ARG A 132 -8.61 6.50 4.57
CA ARG A 132 -8.17 7.89 4.57
C ARG A 132 -7.25 8.11 3.36
N ARG A 133 -7.62 9.10 2.54
CA ARG A 133 -6.87 9.52 1.36
C ARG A 133 -5.76 10.50 1.73
#